data_AF-A0RXJ2-F1
#
_entry.id   AF-A0RXJ2-F1
#
_cell.length_a   1.000
_cell.length_b   1.000
_cell.length_c   1.000
_cell.angle_alpha   90.00
_cell.angle_beta   90.00
_cell.angle_gamma   90.00
#
_symmetry.space_group_name_H-M   'P 1'
#
loop_
_entity.id
_entity.type
_entity.pdbx_description
1 polymer ?
#
loop_
_entity_poly.entity_id
_entity_poly.type
_entity_poly.pdbx_seq_one_letter_code
_entity_poly.pdbx_strand_id
1 'polypeptide(L)'
;MILGLAVAVVLILGAGAAHAQLGIGQPANVRSIDVTIEDLDQISVVHEVSRGGSARYVELIEGTVSDIEVVDDEGREVQHGVSEGFGGTTVAIFSGGEAFVKYTLSDVMHTKHDTTWSWPFLYTSTVTFHFPESVDLVFVNETPVYFEGARSFNCHGCSADLEFVPGEGRTAETATWDEREFEVEVWASTEIESFRFDQPSKSISYSFDDTERWVTLIIPQELLWGPYQASFNGEKIFTHVFELDEGRHGVSLKLDGAGTASITGASVVPEFPLVLPVLAVAVSAAILLRHRGVLSLR
;
A
#
# COMPACT_ATOMS: atom_id res chain seq x y z
N MET A 1 -61.34 59.45 -24.65
CA MET A 1 -61.52 58.13 -24.00
C MET A 1 -61.22 57.08 -25.04
N ILE A 2 -60.04 56.46 -24.97
CA ILE A 2 -59.74 55.05 -25.31
C ILE A 2 -58.26 54.88 -24.98
N LEU A 3 -58.05 53.97 -24.04
CA LEU A 3 -56.83 53.56 -23.39
C LEU A 3 -56.05 52.66 -24.37
N GLY A 4 -54.84 53.06 -24.76
CA GLY A 4 -53.98 52.29 -25.67
C GLY A 4 -52.81 51.67 -24.90
N LEU A 5 -52.99 50.42 -24.51
CA LEU A 5 -52.09 49.55 -23.75
C LEU A 5 -50.67 49.47 -24.35
N ALA A 6 -49.64 49.80 -23.57
CA ALA A 6 -48.25 49.51 -23.91
C ALA A 6 -47.90 48.08 -23.49
N VAL A 7 -47.59 47.21 -24.46
CA VAL A 7 -47.03 45.88 -24.21
C VAL A 7 -45.55 45.94 -24.58
N ALA A 8 -44.69 45.97 -23.57
CA ALA A 8 -43.26 45.76 -23.73
C ALA A 8 -43.01 44.25 -23.82
N VAL A 9 -42.72 43.74 -25.02
CA VAL A 9 -42.20 42.38 -25.20
C VAL A 9 -40.71 42.43 -24.86
N VAL A 10 -40.37 42.04 -23.64
CA VAL A 10 -38.99 41.73 -23.27
C VAL A 10 -38.70 40.32 -23.78
N LEU A 11 -37.94 40.23 -24.89
CA LEU A 11 -37.29 39.01 -25.31
C LEU A 11 -36.19 38.68 -24.30
N ILE A 12 -36.54 37.90 -23.27
CA ILE A 12 -35.54 37.21 -22.45
C ILE A 12 -35.02 36.07 -23.32
N LEU A 13 -33.99 36.35 -24.11
CA LEU A 13 -33.11 35.31 -24.62
C LEU A 13 -32.38 34.75 -23.41
N GLY A 14 -32.98 33.74 -22.78
CA GLY A 14 -32.29 32.88 -21.85
C GLY A 14 -31.16 32.22 -22.62
N ALA A 15 -29.97 32.81 -22.56
CA ALA A 15 -28.74 32.13 -22.90
C ALA A 15 -28.55 31.05 -21.83
N GLY A 16 -29.25 29.92 -22.02
CA GLY A 16 -28.74 28.65 -21.53
C GLY A 16 -27.45 28.40 -22.30
N ALA A 17 -26.35 29.00 -21.84
CA ALA A 17 -25.02 28.56 -22.20
C ALA A 17 -24.85 27.17 -21.59
N ALA A 18 -25.45 26.17 -22.25
CA ALA A 18 -24.99 24.81 -22.13
C ALA A 18 -23.52 24.85 -22.52
N HIS A 19 -22.65 24.66 -21.54
CA HIS A 19 -21.25 24.40 -21.79
C HIS A 19 -21.17 23.01 -22.43
N ALA A 20 -21.57 22.91 -23.70
CA ALA A 20 -21.24 21.79 -24.54
C ALA A 20 -19.75 21.95 -24.83
N GLN A 21 -18.90 21.41 -23.95
CA GLN A 21 -17.52 21.12 -24.31
C GLN A 21 -17.60 20.28 -25.59
N LEU A 22 -17.05 20.81 -26.68
CA LEU A 22 -17.01 20.14 -27.99
C LEU A 22 -16.09 18.92 -27.87
N GLY A 23 -16.59 17.83 -27.30
CA GLY A 23 -15.95 16.52 -27.32
C GLY A 23 -16.15 15.90 -28.70
N ILE A 24 -15.06 15.43 -29.31
CA ILE A 24 -15.14 14.61 -30.51
C ILE A 24 -15.61 13.21 -30.08
N GLY A 25 -16.88 12.87 -30.35
CA GLY A 25 -17.45 11.54 -30.04
C GLY A 25 -18.05 11.42 -28.64
N GLN A 26 -18.36 10.19 -28.23
CA GLN A 26 -18.85 9.84 -26.89
C GLN A 26 -17.69 9.29 -26.03
N PRO A 27 -17.75 9.37 -24.68
CA PRO A 27 -16.79 8.67 -23.83
C PRO A 27 -16.70 7.20 -24.21
N ALA A 28 -15.48 6.68 -24.33
CA ALA A 28 -15.25 5.27 -24.62
C ALA A 28 -15.49 4.43 -23.36
N ASN A 29 -15.90 3.18 -23.56
CA ASN A 29 -16.00 2.21 -22.46
C ASN A 29 -14.62 1.59 -22.23
N VAL A 30 -13.94 2.05 -21.17
CA VAL A 30 -12.66 1.50 -20.71
C VAL A 30 -12.93 0.29 -19.82
N ARG A 31 -12.43 -0.88 -20.23
CA ARG A 31 -12.61 -2.14 -19.51
C ARG A 31 -11.69 -2.23 -18.30
N SER A 32 -10.42 -1.92 -18.53
CA SER A 32 -9.36 -1.96 -17.52
C SER A 32 -8.25 -0.99 -17.91
N ILE A 33 -7.47 -0.62 -16.90
CA ILE A 33 -6.25 0.14 -17.05
C ILE A 33 -5.14 -0.63 -16.35
N ASP A 34 -4.04 -0.88 -17.06
CA ASP A 34 -2.85 -1.44 -16.48
C ASP A 34 -1.82 -0.32 -16.31
N VAL A 35 -1.33 -0.15 -15.09
CA VAL A 35 -0.35 0.86 -14.70
C VAL A 35 0.89 0.12 -14.22
N THR A 36 1.98 0.25 -14.97
CA THR A 36 3.27 -0.38 -14.66
C THR A 36 4.26 0.67 -14.22
N ILE A 37 4.68 0.60 -12.96
CA ILE A 37 5.70 1.47 -12.39
C ILE A 37 7.05 0.77 -12.60
N GLU A 38 7.76 1.16 -13.67
CA GLU A 38 9.09 0.61 -13.98
C GLU A 38 10.15 1.32 -13.15
N ASP A 39 10.07 2.65 -13.14
CA ASP A 39 10.84 3.57 -12.31
C ASP A 39 9.94 4.77 -11.96
N LEU A 40 10.38 5.61 -11.03
CA LEU A 40 9.64 6.73 -10.46
C LEU A 40 9.28 7.80 -11.51
N ASP A 41 10.13 7.97 -12.51
CA ASP A 41 9.97 8.96 -13.57
C ASP A 41 9.34 8.37 -14.85
N GLN A 42 9.15 7.05 -14.91
CA GLN A 42 8.68 6.36 -16.11
C GLN A 42 7.61 5.32 -15.76
N ILE A 43 6.35 5.74 -15.87
CA ILE A 43 5.18 4.89 -15.64
C ILE A 43 4.53 4.57 -16.99
N SER A 44 4.41 3.30 -17.32
CA SER A 44 3.73 2.83 -18.53
C SER A 44 2.26 2.59 -18.22
N VAL A 45 1.37 3.14 -19.03
CA VAL A 45 -0.08 2.99 -18.86
C VAL A 45 -0.71 2.43 -20.12
N VAL A 46 -1.61 1.45 -19.95
CA VAL A 46 -2.42 0.88 -21.03
C VAL A 46 -3.89 0.96 -20.65
N HIS A 47 -4.70 1.67 -21.45
CA HIS A 47 -6.15 1.62 -21.36
C HIS A 47 -6.68 0.60 -22.36
N GLU A 48 -7.43 -0.38 -21.88
CA GLU A 48 -8.16 -1.31 -22.74
C GLU A 48 -9.56 -0.78 -23.03
N VAL A 49 -9.82 -0.45 -24.29
CA VAL A 49 -11.05 0.16 -24.75
C VAL A 49 -11.91 -0.87 -25.47
N SER A 50 -13.12 -1.07 -24.95
CA SER A 50 -14.11 -1.99 -25.51
C SER A 50 -14.57 -1.55 -26.91
N ARG A 51 -15.08 -2.52 -27.70
CA ARG A 51 -15.80 -2.24 -28.95
C ARG A 51 -16.92 -1.23 -28.72
N GLY A 52 -17.16 -0.35 -29.70
CA GLY A 52 -18.11 0.74 -29.56
C GLY A 52 -18.40 1.48 -30.86
N GLY A 53 -18.93 2.70 -30.73
CA GLY A 53 -19.17 3.60 -31.87
C GLY A 53 -17.88 4.00 -32.59
N SER A 54 -18.03 4.50 -33.82
CA SER A 54 -16.91 4.81 -34.72
C SER A 54 -16.10 6.06 -34.35
N ALA A 55 -16.60 6.89 -33.43
CA ALA A 55 -15.88 8.03 -32.88
C ALA A 55 -16.14 8.11 -31.38
N ARG A 56 -15.09 7.90 -30.59
CA ARG A 56 -15.12 7.85 -29.13
C ARG A 56 -13.83 8.40 -28.56
N TYR A 57 -13.83 8.78 -27.29
CA TYR A 57 -12.63 9.34 -26.67
C TYR A 57 -12.33 8.73 -25.30
N VAL A 58 -11.05 8.72 -24.94
CA VAL A 58 -10.54 8.30 -23.63
C VAL A 58 -9.86 9.49 -22.97
N GLU A 59 -10.22 9.77 -21.72
CA GLU A 59 -9.48 10.69 -20.86
C GLU A 59 -8.33 9.92 -20.21
N LEU A 60 -7.11 10.39 -20.46
CA LEU A 60 -5.90 9.79 -19.88
C LEU A 60 -5.78 10.19 -18.41
N ILE A 61 -5.00 9.43 -17.65
CA ILE A 61 -4.68 9.75 -16.26
C ILE A 61 -3.96 11.12 -16.23
N GLU A 62 -4.33 11.98 -15.28
CA GLU A 62 -3.72 13.30 -15.11
C GLU A 62 -2.22 13.17 -14.80
N GLY A 63 -1.40 13.99 -15.47
CA GLY A 63 0.05 14.03 -15.36
C GLY A 63 0.69 14.49 -16.68
N THR A 64 2.02 14.40 -16.77
CA THR A 64 2.74 14.67 -18.01
C THR A 64 2.72 13.43 -18.88
N VAL A 65 2.06 13.51 -20.04
CA VAL A 65 1.87 12.37 -20.95
C VAL A 65 2.86 12.46 -22.12
N SER A 66 3.51 11.34 -22.45
CA SER A 66 4.32 11.18 -23.66
C SER A 66 4.07 9.84 -24.35
N ASP A 67 4.66 9.66 -25.54
CA ASP A 67 4.74 8.38 -26.26
C ASP A 67 3.38 7.68 -26.48
N ILE A 68 2.34 8.46 -26.80
CA ILE A 68 0.99 7.94 -27.05
C ILE A 68 1.01 7.03 -28.29
N GLU A 69 0.55 5.79 -28.11
CA GLU A 69 0.31 4.81 -29.15
C GLU A 69 -1.14 4.29 -29.05
N VAL A 70 -1.83 4.15 -30.18
CA VAL A 70 -3.17 3.54 -30.22
C VAL A 70 -3.16 2.38 -31.21
N VAL A 71 -3.42 1.17 -30.71
CA VAL A 71 -3.42 -0.06 -31.51
C VAL A 71 -4.69 -0.89 -31.31
N ASP A 72 -5.00 -1.78 -32.25
CA ASP A 72 -6.03 -2.80 -32.10
C ASP A 72 -5.52 -4.09 -31.44
N ASP A 73 -6.37 -5.11 -31.35
CA ASP A 73 -6.06 -6.44 -30.80
C ASP A 73 -5.02 -7.24 -31.60
N GLU A 74 -4.76 -6.84 -32.85
CA GLU A 74 -3.69 -7.39 -33.69
C GLU A 74 -2.40 -6.55 -33.63
N GLY A 75 -2.37 -5.49 -32.81
CA GLY A 75 -1.24 -4.57 -32.68
C GLY A 75 -1.07 -3.61 -33.86
N ARG A 76 -2.11 -3.41 -34.68
CA ARG A 76 -2.10 -2.47 -35.81
C ARG A 76 -2.51 -1.09 -35.35
N GLU A 77 -1.86 -0.07 -35.89
CA GLU A 77 -2.18 1.33 -35.61
C GLU A 77 -3.65 1.66 -35.92
N VAL A 78 -4.32 2.30 -34.97
CA VAL A 78 -5.68 2.81 -35.11
C VAL A 78 -5.64 4.32 -35.32
N GLN A 79 -6.41 4.82 -36.29
CA GLN A 79 -6.53 6.26 -36.52
C GLN A 79 -7.06 6.95 -35.26
N HIS A 80 -6.29 7.93 -34.77
CA HIS A 80 -6.61 8.67 -33.55
C HIS A 80 -6.21 10.14 -33.66
N GLY A 81 -6.69 10.95 -32.72
CA GLY A 81 -6.29 12.34 -32.52
C GLY A 81 -6.06 12.60 -31.04
N VAL A 82 -5.04 13.39 -30.72
CA VAL A 82 -4.70 13.78 -29.36
C VAL A 82 -5.08 15.25 -29.15
N SER A 83 -5.70 15.56 -28.01
CA SER A 83 -6.00 16.92 -27.60
C SER A 83 -5.55 17.12 -26.16
N GLU A 84 -4.82 18.20 -25.93
CA GLU A 84 -4.42 18.65 -24.60
C GLU A 84 -5.23 19.91 -24.25
N GLY A 85 -5.80 19.94 -23.05
CA GLY A 85 -6.60 21.08 -22.60
C GLY A 85 -6.58 21.24 -21.08
N PHE A 86 -7.36 22.21 -20.58
CA PHE A 86 -7.45 22.51 -19.15
C PHE A 86 -7.98 21.35 -18.28
N GLY A 87 -8.48 20.28 -18.88
CA GLY A 87 -8.95 19.07 -18.19
C GLY A 87 -8.10 17.82 -18.48
N GLY A 88 -6.84 17.99 -18.89
CA GLY A 88 -5.92 16.89 -19.17
C GLY A 88 -5.85 16.49 -20.64
N THR A 89 -5.21 15.36 -20.89
CA THR A 89 -4.99 14.81 -22.24
C THR A 89 -6.11 13.85 -22.60
N THR A 90 -6.68 14.04 -23.79
CA THR A 90 -7.75 13.19 -24.34
C THR A 90 -7.32 12.59 -25.67
N VAL A 91 -7.62 11.31 -25.87
CA VAL A 91 -7.37 10.59 -27.12
C VAL A 91 -8.70 10.25 -27.79
N ALA A 92 -8.97 10.84 -28.95
CA ALA A 92 -10.08 10.48 -29.81
C ALA A 92 -9.70 9.29 -30.72
N ILE A 93 -10.51 8.24 -30.70
CA ILE A 93 -10.31 6.99 -31.44
C ILE A 93 -11.36 6.91 -32.56
N PHE A 94 -10.91 6.75 -33.80
CA PHE A 94 -11.76 6.70 -35.00
C PHE A 94 -11.96 5.27 -35.51
N SER A 95 -12.28 4.35 -34.60
CA SER A 95 -12.56 2.93 -34.88
C SER A 95 -13.67 2.40 -33.98
N GLY A 96 -14.45 1.45 -34.50
CA GLY A 96 -15.48 0.73 -33.74
C GLY A 96 -14.98 -0.56 -33.07
N GLY A 97 -13.77 -1.03 -33.42
CA GLY A 97 -13.16 -2.24 -32.86
C GLY A 97 -12.73 -2.08 -31.40
N GLU A 98 -12.10 -3.09 -30.81
CA GLU A 98 -11.32 -2.92 -29.57
C GLU A 98 -10.09 -2.06 -29.86
N ALA A 99 -9.59 -1.36 -28.85
CA ALA A 99 -8.37 -0.57 -28.97
C ALA A 99 -7.61 -0.52 -27.64
N PHE A 100 -6.30 -0.38 -27.72
CA PHE A 100 -5.39 -0.19 -26.59
C PHE A 100 -4.74 1.17 -26.74
N VAL A 101 -4.96 2.06 -25.77
CA VAL A 101 -4.30 3.37 -25.72
C VAL A 101 -3.14 3.24 -24.74
N LYS A 102 -1.92 3.29 -25.25
CA LYS A 102 -0.69 3.17 -24.47
C LYS A 102 0.00 4.51 -24.39
N TYR A 103 0.62 4.82 -23.27
CA TYR A 103 1.39 6.05 -23.10
C TYR A 103 2.33 5.95 -21.89
N THR A 104 3.32 6.84 -21.88
CA THR A 104 4.18 7.06 -20.71
C THR A 104 3.61 8.23 -19.89
N LEU A 105 3.65 8.08 -18.57
CA LEU A 105 3.20 9.06 -17.60
C LEU A 105 4.37 9.43 -16.68
N SER A 106 4.59 10.73 -16.49
CA SER A 106 5.56 11.29 -15.54
C SER A 106 4.90 12.39 -14.69
N ASP A 107 5.63 12.89 -13.69
CA ASP A 107 5.20 13.98 -12.79
C ASP A 107 3.93 13.68 -11.96
N VAL A 108 3.60 12.40 -11.76
CA VAL A 108 2.46 11.97 -10.92
C VAL A 108 2.87 11.46 -9.54
N MET A 109 4.16 11.15 -9.38
CA MET A 109 4.75 10.73 -8.12
C MET A 109 5.22 11.96 -7.34
N HIS A 110 4.85 12.01 -6.06
CA HIS A 110 5.33 13.03 -5.13
C HIS A 110 6.13 12.38 -4.03
N THR A 111 7.34 12.88 -3.76
CA THR A 111 8.08 12.52 -2.56
C THR A 111 7.44 13.22 -1.36
N LYS A 112 6.86 12.46 -0.42
CA LYS A 112 6.37 13.05 0.85
C LYS A 112 7.53 13.33 1.81
N HIS A 113 8.49 12.41 1.86
CA HIS A 113 9.70 12.46 2.70
C HIS A 113 10.79 11.68 1.97
N ASP A 114 12.01 12.21 1.85
CA ASP A 114 13.21 11.67 1.18
C ASP A 114 13.07 10.41 0.28
N THR A 115 12.68 9.25 0.85
CA THR A 115 12.59 7.96 0.16
C THR A 115 11.17 7.39 0.02
N THR A 116 10.15 8.04 0.60
CA THR A 116 8.72 7.66 0.51
C THR A 116 8.06 8.38 -0.65
N TRP A 117 7.60 7.57 -1.60
CA TRP A 117 6.83 8.03 -2.75
C TRP A 117 5.35 7.98 -2.44
N SER A 118 4.61 8.92 -3.00
CA SER A 118 3.17 8.97 -2.88
C SER A 118 2.50 9.30 -4.22
N TRP A 119 1.34 8.70 -4.45
CA TRP A 119 0.48 9.01 -5.58
C TRP A 119 -0.98 9.07 -5.12
N PRO A 120 -1.59 10.27 -5.06
CA PRO A 120 -3.03 10.39 -4.90
C PRO A 120 -3.70 10.02 -6.23
N PHE A 121 -4.17 8.78 -6.32
CA PHE A 121 -4.76 8.23 -7.53
C PHE A 121 -6.29 8.26 -7.47
N LEU A 122 -6.91 8.78 -8.53
CA LEU A 122 -8.37 8.76 -8.69
C LEU A 122 -8.73 8.30 -10.11
N TYR A 123 -9.41 7.15 -10.20
CA TYR A 123 -9.97 6.70 -11.47
C TYR A 123 -11.19 5.80 -11.26
N THR A 124 -12.19 5.94 -12.13
CA THR A 124 -13.50 5.28 -11.95
C THR A 124 -13.55 3.85 -12.50
N SER A 125 -12.64 3.51 -13.40
CA SER A 125 -12.51 2.18 -14.00
C SER A 125 -11.73 1.20 -13.10
N THR A 126 -11.63 -0.06 -13.52
CA THR A 126 -10.72 -1.03 -12.89
C THR A 126 -9.30 -0.71 -13.29
N VAL A 127 -8.41 -0.62 -12.30
CA VAL A 127 -6.99 -0.33 -12.48
C VAL A 127 -6.17 -1.44 -11.83
N THR A 128 -5.19 -1.96 -12.55
CA THR A 128 -4.18 -2.87 -12.01
C THR A 128 -2.87 -2.10 -11.89
N PHE A 129 -2.30 -2.07 -10.69
CA PHE A 129 -0.97 -1.51 -10.46
C PHE A 129 0.05 -2.64 -10.44
N HIS A 130 1.14 -2.47 -11.17
CA HIS A 130 2.31 -3.35 -11.16
C HIS A 130 3.49 -2.57 -10.60
N PHE A 131 4.13 -3.12 -9.57
CA PHE A 131 5.24 -2.49 -8.86
C PHE A 131 6.59 -3.11 -9.26
N PRO A 132 7.69 -2.35 -9.16
CA PRO A 132 9.02 -2.86 -9.46
C PRO A 132 9.45 -3.92 -8.44
N GLU A 133 10.44 -4.74 -8.79
CA GLU A 133 10.90 -5.86 -7.96
C GLU A 133 11.43 -5.45 -6.57
N SER A 134 11.84 -4.19 -6.42
CA SER A 134 12.34 -3.65 -5.16
C SER A 134 11.23 -3.34 -4.14
N VAL A 135 9.96 -3.40 -4.55
CA VAL A 135 8.79 -3.05 -3.73
C VAL A 135 7.99 -4.31 -3.39
N ASP A 136 8.02 -4.70 -2.12
CA ASP A 136 7.21 -5.81 -1.61
C ASP A 136 6.06 -5.34 -0.70
N LEU A 137 6.03 -4.05 -0.33
CA LEU A 137 5.02 -3.46 0.55
C LEU A 137 4.58 -2.10 0.00
N VAL A 138 3.27 -1.92 -0.16
CA VAL A 138 2.65 -0.64 -0.52
C VAL A 138 1.56 -0.33 0.49
N PHE A 139 1.46 0.92 0.91
CA PHE A 139 0.35 1.42 1.71
C PHE A 139 -0.72 1.97 0.77
N VAL A 140 -1.92 1.42 0.85
CA VAL A 140 -3.09 1.89 0.11
C VAL A 140 -4.07 2.46 1.12
N ASN A 141 -4.29 3.77 1.09
CA ASN A 141 -5.12 4.47 2.08
C ASN A 141 -4.73 4.09 3.52
N GLU A 142 -3.44 4.22 3.82
CA GLU A 142 -2.83 3.87 5.12
C GLU A 142 -2.83 2.38 5.48
N THR A 143 -3.36 1.50 4.62
CA THR A 143 -3.35 0.05 4.89
C THR A 143 -2.20 -0.62 4.15
N PRO A 144 -1.28 -1.32 4.83
CA PRO A 144 -0.22 -2.07 4.17
C PRO A 144 -0.78 -3.24 3.37
N VAL A 145 -0.30 -3.36 2.14
CA VAL A 145 -0.53 -4.46 1.20
C VAL A 145 0.84 -5.07 0.92
N TYR A 146 1.09 -6.21 1.57
CA TYR A 146 2.29 -7.00 1.31
C TYR A 146 2.05 -7.88 0.09
N PHE A 147 2.94 -7.80 -0.89
CA PHE A 147 2.87 -8.61 -2.09
C PHE A 147 3.67 -9.90 -1.87
N GLU A 148 2.98 -11.01 -1.62
CA GLU A 148 3.56 -12.36 -1.58
C GLU A 148 4.00 -12.81 -3.00
N GLY A 149 4.90 -12.06 -3.64
CA GLY A 149 5.45 -12.32 -4.97
C GLY A 149 4.63 -11.82 -6.16
N ALA A 150 3.32 -11.57 -6.02
CA ALA A 150 2.48 -11.11 -7.14
C ALA A 150 2.76 -9.65 -7.60
N ARG A 151 3.31 -8.82 -6.70
CA ARG A 151 3.74 -7.41 -6.90
C ARG A 151 2.75 -6.55 -7.66
N SER A 152 1.48 -6.82 -7.45
CA SER A 152 0.38 -6.11 -8.09
C SER A 152 -0.87 -6.17 -7.25
N PHE A 153 -1.72 -5.18 -7.41
CA PHE A 153 -3.09 -5.24 -6.91
C PHE A 153 -4.04 -4.59 -7.92
N ASN A 154 -5.27 -5.07 -7.91
CA ASN A 154 -6.35 -4.48 -8.67
C ASN A 154 -7.24 -3.63 -7.77
N CYS A 155 -7.77 -2.55 -8.30
CA CYS A 155 -8.70 -1.70 -7.61
C CYS A 155 -9.77 -1.20 -8.59
N HIS A 156 -11.04 -1.30 -8.19
CA HIS A 156 -12.18 -0.92 -9.01
C HIS A 156 -12.80 0.37 -8.49
N GLY A 157 -12.76 1.45 -9.28
CA GLY A 157 -13.30 2.74 -8.86
C GLY A 157 -12.51 3.36 -7.71
N CYS A 158 -11.19 3.32 -7.79
CA CYS A 158 -10.29 3.78 -6.74
C CYS A 158 -10.35 5.27 -6.54
N SER A 159 -10.47 5.67 -5.28
CA SER A 159 -9.64 6.75 -4.73
C SER A 159 -8.60 6.05 -3.85
N ALA A 160 -7.34 6.11 -4.25
CA ALA A 160 -6.25 5.42 -3.56
C ALA A 160 -5.08 6.37 -3.36
N ASP A 161 -4.76 6.65 -2.11
CA ASP A 161 -3.49 7.23 -1.73
C ASP A 161 -2.48 6.10 -1.62
N LEU A 162 -1.61 5.99 -2.62
CA LEU A 162 -0.55 5.00 -2.66
C LEU A 162 0.70 5.59 -2.00
N GLU A 163 1.33 4.84 -1.10
CA GLU A 163 2.64 5.18 -0.53
C GLU A 163 3.55 3.96 -0.49
N PHE A 164 4.82 4.10 -0.88
CA PHE A 164 5.80 3.01 -0.79
C PHE A 164 7.24 3.52 -0.73
N VAL A 165 8.11 2.66 -0.20
CA VAL A 165 9.56 2.88 -0.12
C VAL A 165 10.25 1.81 -0.98
N PRO A 166 10.95 2.19 -2.05
CA PRO A 166 11.79 1.27 -2.83
C PRO A 166 12.85 0.62 -1.93
N GLY A 167 13.31 -0.59 -2.28
CA GLY A 167 14.06 -1.51 -1.41
C GLY A 167 15.31 -1.01 -0.66
N GLU A 168 15.76 0.24 -0.83
CA GLU A 168 16.86 0.86 -0.09
C GLU A 168 16.54 1.12 1.40
N GLY A 169 15.27 1.06 1.81
CA GLY A 169 14.83 1.25 3.19
C GLY A 169 14.85 0.01 4.10
N ARG A 170 15.57 -1.06 3.72
CA ARG A 170 15.57 -2.34 4.46
C ARG A 170 16.87 -2.53 5.23
N THR A 171 16.77 -2.58 6.55
CA THR A 171 17.87 -2.92 7.46
C THR A 171 17.50 -4.13 8.32
N ALA A 172 18.45 -4.65 9.09
CA ALA A 172 18.24 -5.77 9.98
C ALA A 172 18.87 -5.46 11.34
N GLU A 173 18.12 -5.73 12.40
CA GLU A 173 18.53 -5.54 13.79
C GLU A 173 18.58 -6.87 14.52
N THR A 174 19.52 -7.00 15.47
CA THR A 174 19.68 -8.24 16.24
C THR A 174 18.99 -8.14 17.59
N ALA A 175 18.14 -9.12 17.91
CA ALA A 175 17.52 -9.29 19.20
C ALA A 175 17.99 -10.60 19.86
N THR A 176 18.31 -10.57 21.15
CA THR A 176 18.75 -11.77 21.88
C THR A 176 17.66 -12.23 22.85
N TRP A 177 17.33 -13.52 22.83
CA TRP A 177 16.44 -14.18 23.79
C TRP A 177 17.04 -15.52 24.21
N ASP A 178 17.27 -15.72 25.50
CA ASP A 178 17.80 -16.99 26.06
C ASP A 178 19.08 -17.46 25.35
N GLU A 179 20.06 -16.55 25.21
CA GLU A 179 21.35 -16.76 24.53
C GLU A 179 21.25 -17.07 23.02
N ARG A 180 20.06 -17.01 22.42
CA ARG A 180 19.84 -17.12 20.97
C ARG A 180 19.67 -15.74 20.34
N GLU A 181 20.26 -15.56 19.17
CA GLU A 181 20.10 -14.35 18.35
C GLU A 181 18.99 -14.55 17.32
N PHE A 182 18.20 -13.51 17.14
CA PHE A 182 17.11 -13.42 16.18
C PHE A 182 17.30 -12.16 15.36
N GLU A 183 17.15 -12.28 14.05
CA GLU A 183 17.13 -11.15 13.14
C GLU A 183 15.71 -10.57 13.07
N VAL A 184 15.61 -9.25 13.22
CA VAL A 184 14.37 -8.49 13.01
C VAL A 184 14.62 -7.57 11.83
N GLU A 185 13.92 -7.79 10.71
CA GLU A 185 14.03 -6.88 9.57
C GLU A 185 13.27 -5.59 9.86
N VAL A 186 13.84 -4.46 9.44
CA VAL A 186 13.25 -3.14 9.59
C VAL A 186 13.08 -2.57 8.21
N TRP A 187 11.83 -2.30 7.82
CA TRP A 187 11.51 -1.62 6.57
C TRP A 187 11.02 -0.22 6.91
N ALA A 188 11.88 0.77 6.70
CA ALA A 188 11.65 2.16 7.04
C ALA A 188 12.27 3.07 5.98
N SER A 189 11.65 4.23 5.74
CA SER A 189 12.19 5.23 4.81
C SER A 189 13.52 5.83 5.28
N THR A 190 13.85 5.71 6.57
CA THR A 190 15.15 6.12 7.14
C THR A 190 15.60 5.14 8.20
N GLU A 191 16.90 5.16 8.49
CA GLU A 191 17.50 4.41 9.57
C GLU A 191 16.79 4.71 10.90
N ILE A 192 16.49 3.64 11.64
CA ILE A 192 15.99 3.74 13.01
C ILE A 192 17.17 3.77 13.97
N GLU A 193 16.99 4.39 15.12
CA GLU A 193 18.04 4.47 16.14
C GLU A 193 17.66 3.70 17.40
N SER A 194 18.67 3.37 18.20
CA SER A 194 18.49 2.83 19.55
C SER A 194 17.58 1.60 19.60
N PHE A 195 17.64 0.74 18.56
CA PHE A 195 16.90 -0.51 18.56
C PHE A 195 17.26 -1.33 19.80
N ARG A 196 16.23 -1.74 20.53
CA ARG A 196 16.38 -2.55 21.73
C ARG A 196 15.23 -3.53 21.84
N PHE A 197 15.59 -4.78 22.08
CA PHE A 197 14.68 -5.79 22.55
C PHE A 197 14.84 -5.99 24.06
N ASP A 198 13.75 -5.86 24.81
CA ASP A 198 13.71 -6.07 26.25
C ASP A 198 12.91 -7.34 26.55
N GLN A 199 13.64 -8.42 26.84
CA GLN A 199 13.07 -9.75 27.11
C GLN A 199 12.07 -9.76 28.28
N PRO A 200 12.34 -9.14 29.45
CA PRO A 200 11.39 -9.14 30.57
C PRO A 200 10.04 -8.51 30.24
N SER A 201 10.05 -7.40 29.49
CA SER A 201 8.83 -6.71 29.06
C SER A 201 8.25 -7.25 27.75
N LYS A 202 8.96 -8.14 27.04
CA LYS A 202 8.59 -8.67 25.72
C LYS A 202 8.31 -7.54 24.74
N SER A 203 9.24 -6.58 24.71
CA SER A 203 9.05 -5.33 23.99
C SER A 203 10.23 -5.05 23.07
N ILE A 204 9.93 -4.62 21.85
CA ILE A 204 10.89 -3.99 20.94
C ILE A 204 10.66 -2.49 21.03
N SER A 205 11.73 -1.70 21.17
CA SER A 205 11.67 -0.24 21.14
C SER A 205 12.75 0.31 20.23
N TYR A 206 12.44 1.42 19.57
CA TYR A 206 13.38 2.15 18.71
C TYR A 206 12.97 3.62 18.65
N SER A 207 13.93 4.46 18.30
CA SER A 207 13.75 5.91 18.19
C SER A 207 13.99 6.38 16.76
N PHE A 208 13.50 7.58 16.47
CA PHE A 208 13.67 8.24 15.19
C PHE A 208 13.62 9.75 15.38
N ASP A 209 14.45 10.45 14.61
CA ASP A 209 14.72 11.88 14.80
C ASP A 209 13.97 12.77 13.80
N ASP A 210 13.08 12.20 13.00
CA ASP A 210 12.47 12.86 11.85
C ASP A 210 10.93 12.77 11.85
N THR A 211 10.33 13.45 10.89
CA THR A 211 8.89 13.64 10.70
C THR A 211 8.24 12.52 9.88
N GLU A 212 6.94 12.34 10.13
CA GLU A 212 5.98 11.31 9.66
C GLU A 212 6.49 10.16 8.76
N ARG A 213 6.50 8.92 9.28
CA ARG A 213 6.99 7.73 8.53
C ARG A 213 6.25 6.44 8.85
N TRP A 214 6.23 5.56 7.85
CA TRP A 214 5.92 4.15 8.03
C TRP A 214 7.16 3.41 8.50
N VAL A 215 6.99 2.58 9.53
CA VAL A 215 7.99 1.60 9.96
C VAL A 215 7.31 0.26 10.03
N THR A 216 7.87 -0.73 9.34
CA THR A 216 7.42 -2.11 9.41
C THR A 216 8.53 -2.98 9.95
N LEU A 217 8.26 -3.71 11.03
CA LEU A 217 9.16 -4.72 11.56
C LEU A 217 8.71 -6.09 11.09
N ILE A 218 9.64 -6.89 10.55
CA ILE A 218 9.43 -8.32 10.29
C ILE A 218 9.99 -9.09 11.47
N ILE A 219 9.09 -9.62 12.29
CA ILE A 219 9.41 -10.21 13.59
C ILE A 219 9.22 -11.73 13.50
N PRO A 220 10.26 -12.53 13.80
CA PRO A 220 10.10 -13.97 13.98
C PRO A 220 9.14 -14.27 15.14
N GLN A 221 8.15 -15.14 14.91
CA GLN A 221 7.19 -15.53 15.94
C GLN A 221 7.87 -16.14 17.18
N GLU A 222 9.00 -16.81 17.00
CA GLU A 222 9.80 -17.38 18.10
C GLU A 222 10.36 -16.31 19.06
N LEU A 223 10.66 -15.12 18.54
CA LEU A 223 11.18 -13.99 19.31
C LEU A 223 10.03 -13.28 20.05
N LEU A 224 8.99 -12.90 19.31
CA LEU A 224 7.87 -12.13 19.84
C LEU A 224 6.58 -12.38 19.06
N TRP A 225 5.57 -12.91 19.75
CA TRP A 225 4.30 -13.30 19.15
C TRP A 225 3.18 -12.30 19.42
N GLY A 226 2.12 -12.36 18.62
CA GLY A 226 0.93 -11.54 18.79
C GLY A 226 0.04 -12.01 19.96
N PRO A 227 -0.97 -11.21 20.34
CA PRO A 227 -1.33 -9.92 19.74
C PRO A 227 -0.33 -8.81 20.10
N TYR A 228 -0.06 -7.93 19.14
CA TYR A 228 0.84 -6.79 19.32
C TYR A 228 0.09 -5.57 19.84
N GLN A 229 0.75 -4.80 20.69
CA GLN A 229 0.32 -3.47 21.12
C GLN A 229 1.47 -2.51 20.88
N ALA A 230 1.21 -1.41 20.17
CA ALA A 230 2.21 -0.38 20.00
C ALA A 230 1.86 0.92 20.72
N SER A 231 2.92 1.63 21.11
CA SER A 231 2.84 2.99 21.59
C SER A 231 3.91 3.85 20.93
N PHE A 232 3.59 5.11 20.70
CA PHE A 232 4.52 6.13 20.25
C PHE A 232 4.54 7.27 21.27
N ASN A 233 5.73 7.62 21.79
CA ASN A 233 5.90 8.59 22.89
C ASN A 233 5.03 8.30 24.13
N GLY A 234 4.78 7.00 24.38
CA GLY A 234 3.94 6.53 25.50
C GLY A 234 2.43 6.53 25.22
N GLU A 235 1.99 7.05 24.07
CA GLU A 235 0.59 7.03 23.65
C GLU A 235 0.31 5.83 22.76
N LYS A 236 -0.83 5.17 22.95
CA LYS A 236 -1.19 3.98 22.14
C LYS A 236 -1.51 4.39 20.72
N ILE A 237 -0.94 3.66 19.75
CA ILE A 237 -1.18 3.87 18.31
C ILE A 237 -1.78 2.61 17.67
N PHE A 238 -2.33 2.79 16.47
CA PHE A 238 -2.83 1.68 15.66
C PHE A 238 -1.67 0.90 15.06
N THR A 239 -1.84 -0.42 14.91
CA THR A 239 -0.86 -1.30 14.29
C THR A 239 -1.53 -2.14 13.22
N HIS A 240 -0.91 -2.20 12.05
CA HIS A 240 -1.28 -3.21 11.06
C HIS A 240 -0.40 -4.44 11.24
N VAL A 241 -1.00 -5.62 11.21
CA VAL A 241 -0.30 -6.89 11.34
C VAL A 241 -0.66 -7.76 10.15
N PHE A 242 0.34 -8.32 9.51
CA PHE A 242 0.18 -9.30 8.43
C PHE A 242 1.12 -10.49 8.67
N GLU A 243 0.67 -11.66 8.25
CA GLU A 243 1.47 -12.88 8.33
C GLU A 243 2.38 -12.97 7.11
N LEU A 244 3.61 -13.44 7.30
CA LEU A 244 4.52 -13.83 6.24
C LEU A 244 4.80 -15.33 6.36
N ASP A 245 5.38 -15.89 5.30
CA ASP A 245 5.86 -17.26 5.30
C ASP A 245 6.84 -17.53 6.46
N GLU A 246 6.91 -18.80 6.87
CA GLU A 246 7.86 -19.33 7.85
C GLU A 246 7.65 -18.83 9.30
N GLY A 247 6.45 -18.37 9.64
CA GLY A 247 6.14 -17.95 11.01
C GLY A 247 6.77 -16.60 11.37
N ARG A 248 6.87 -15.69 10.40
CA ARG A 248 7.26 -14.30 10.60
C ARG A 248 6.02 -13.42 10.49
N HIS A 249 5.98 -12.33 11.26
CA HIS A 249 4.89 -11.36 11.23
C HIS A 249 5.41 -9.98 10.89
N GLY A 250 4.72 -9.30 9.99
CA GLY A 250 4.94 -7.89 9.69
C GLY A 250 4.10 -7.05 10.62
N VAL A 251 4.73 -6.19 11.41
CA VAL A 251 4.05 -5.22 12.28
C VAL A 251 4.38 -3.83 11.77
N SER A 252 3.38 -3.16 11.18
CA SER A 252 3.51 -1.86 10.55
C SER A 252 2.85 -0.76 11.36
N LEU A 253 3.58 0.35 11.52
CA LEU A 253 3.20 1.52 12.30
C LEU A 253 3.34 2.77 11.45
N LYS A 254 2.34 3.65 11.54
CA LYS A 254 2.46 5.05 11.10
C LYS A 254 2.87 5.90 12.30
N LEU A 255 3.99 6.58 12.18
CA LEU A 255 4.57 7.41 13.22
C LEU A 255 4.49 8.87 12.77
N ASP A 256 4.12 9.80 13.66
CA ASP A 256 3.92 11.22 13.33
C ASP A 256 4.85 12.11 14.19
N GLY A 257 6.04 12.39 13.66
CA GLY A 257 7.06 13.24 14.31
C GLY A 257 8.04 12.47 15.19
N ALA A 258 9.19 13.07 15.52
CA ALA A 258 10.29 12.41 16.22
C ALA A 258 9.92 11.85 17.61
N GLY A 259 10.55 10.75 18.00
CA GLY A 259 10.35 10.15 19.32
C GLY A 259 10.70 8.67 19.41
N THR A 260 10.03 7.96 20.32
CA THR A 260 10.25 6.52 20.56
C THR A 260 8.99 5.73 20.31
N ALA A 261 9.10 4.72 19.43
CA ALA A 261 8.11 3.70 19.22
C ALA A 261 8.44 2.46 20.07
N SER A 262 7.39 1.78 20.54
CA SER A 262 7.51 0.52 21.26
C SER A 262 6.41 -0.44 20.82
N ILE A 263 6.76 -1.71 20.58
CA ILE A 263 5.86 -2.81 20.26
C ILE A 263 6.01 -3.87 21.33
N THR A 264 4.92 -4.19 22.03
CA THR A 264 4.85 -5.26 23.02
C THR A 264 4.01 -6.41 22.48
N GLY A 265 4.50 -7.64 22.65
CA GLY A 265 3.79 -8.86 22.26
C GLY A 265 3.60 -9.85 23.42
N ALA A 266 3.18 -11.06 23.08
CA ALA A 266 3.18 -12.22 23.96
C ALA A 266 4.40 -13.12 23.63
N SER A 267 4.92 -13.87 24.60
CA SER A 267 5.97 -14.87 24.34
C SER A 267 5.34 -16.24 24.18
N VAL A 268 5.85 -17.02 23.21
CA VAL A 268 5.45 -18.42 22.94
C VAL A 268 6.25 -19.41 23.77
N VAL A 269 7.37 -18.97 24.38
CA VAL A 269 8.20 -19.83 25.22
C VAL A 269 7.56 -19.88 26.60
N PRO A 270 7.07 -21.05 27.07
CA PRO A 270 6.51 -21.14 28.41
C PRO A 270 7.58 -20.73 29.42
N GLU A 271 7.27 -19.75 30.27
CA GLU A 271 8.13 -19.32 31.39
C GLU A 271 8.28 -20.40 32.48
N PHE A 272 7.90 -21.64 32.18
CA PHE A 272 8.12 -22.77 33.07
C PHE A 272 9.44 -23.43 32.67
N PRO A 273 10.49 -23.39 33.51
CA PRO A 273 11.58 -24.33 33.34
C PRO A 273 10.96 -25.73 33.35
N LEU A 274 11.11 -26.49 32.26
CA LEU A 274 10.71 -27.91 32.17
C LEU A 274 11.28 -28.74 33.34
N VAL A 275 12.30 -28.21 34.01
CA VAL A 275 12.87 -28.73 35.25
C VAL A 275 11.85 -28.81 36.39
N LEU A 276 10.91 -27.86 36.54
CA LEU A 276 9.94 -27.87 37.65
C LEU A 276 8.97 -29.05 37.60
N PRO A 277 8.26 -29.35 36.50
CA PRO A 277 7.43 -30.54 36.42
C PRO A 277 8.25 -31.83 36.50
N VAL A 278 9.47 -31.89 35.94
CA VAL A 278 10.34 -33.06 36.06
C VAL A 278 10.84 -33.27 37.49
N LEU A 279 11.21 -32.21 38.21
CA LEU A 279 11.56 -32.25 39.64
C LEU A 279 10.36 -32.69 40.48
N ALA A 280 9.17 -32.15 40.22
CA ALA A 280 7.97 -32.55 40.94
C ALA A 280 7.66 -34.04 40.74
N VAL A 281 7.81 -34.56 39.52
CA VAL A 281 7.66 -35.99 39.22
C VAL A 281 8.75 -36.82 39.90
N ALA A 282 10.01 -36.38 39.86
CA ALA A 282 11.14 -37.06 40.49
C ALA A 282 11.00 -37.11 42.02
N VAL A 283 10.61 -36.00 42.65
CA VAL A 283 10.34 -35.91 44.09
C VAL A 283 9.15 -36.80 44.46
N SER A 284 8.08 -36.77 43.68
CA SER A 284 6.90 -37.64 43.91
C SER A 284 7.25 -39.12 43.78
N ALA A 285 8.05 -39.49 42.79
CA ALA A 285 8.54 -40.86 42.61
C ALA A 285 9.47 -41.30 43.75
N ALA A 286 10.36 -40.43 44.22
CA ALA A 286 11.23 -40.70 45.37
C ALA A 286 10.44 -40.91 46.67
N ILE A 287 9.40 -40.09 46.90
CA ILE A 287 8.49 -40.25 48.06
C ILE A 287 7.73 -41.58 47.98
N LEU A 288 7.21 -41.94 46.80
CA LEU A 288 6.50 -43.21 46.55
C LEU A 288 7.42 -44.43 46.72
N LEU A 289 8.64 -44.37 46.21
CA LEU A 289 9.64 -45.44 46.33
C LEU A 289 10.13 -45.62 47.77
N ARG A 290 10.24 -44.52 48.53
CA ARG A 290 10.50 -44.56 49.98
C ARG A 290 9.32 -45.21 50.74
N HIS A 291 8.09 -44.86 50.41
CA HIS A 291 6.91 -45.43 51.06
C HIS A 291 6.73 -46.93 50.74
N ARG A 292 7.18 -47.39 49.57
CA ARG A 292 7.17 -48.82 49.19
C ARG A 292 8.37 -49.61 49.74
N GLY A 293 9.27 -48.99 50.52
CA GLY A 293 10.42 -49.66 51.13
C GLY A 293 11.53 -50.05 50.15
N VAL A 294 11.52 -49.50 48.92
CA VAL A 294 12.50 -49.82 47.87
C VAL A 294 13.79 -49.00 48.03
N LEU A 295 13.69 -47.79 48.59
CA LEU A 295 14.84 -46.94 48.89
C LEU A 295 15.19 -47.01 50.38
N SER A 296 16.24 -47.79 50.69
CA SER A 296 16.91 -47.81 52.00
C SER A 296 18.16 -46.93 51.89
N LEU A 297 18.12 -45.72 52.45
CA LEU A 297 19.34 -44.95 52.70
C LEU A 297 20.05 -45.55 53.92
N ARG A 298 21.18 -46.20 53.68
CA ARG A 298 22.23 -46.39 54.69
C ARG A 298 23.10 -45.15 54.72
#